data_AF-A0A536NP97-F1
#
_entry.id   AF-A0A536NP97-F1
#
_cell.length_a   1.000
_cell.length_b   1.000
_cell.length_c   1.000
_cell.angle_alpha   90.00
_cell.angle_beta   90.00
_cell.angle_gamma   90.00
#
_symmetry.space_group_name_H-M   'P 1'
#
loop_
_entity.id
_entity.type
_entity.pdbx_description
1 polymer ?
#
loop_
_entity_poly.entity_id
_entity_poly.type
_entity_poly.pdbx_seq_one_letter_code
_entity_poly.pdbx_strand_id
1 'polypeptide(L)' 'MSPDFSSGLVPAVVQNAETGKVLMLAYMDEESWTKTLESGRAWFHSRERGLWEKGATSGNTMEVVEVRL' A
#
# COMPACT_ATOMS: atom_id res chain seq x y z
N MET A 1 4.05 -11.69 9.96
CA MET A 1 4.34 -10.50 10.78
C MET A 1 3.56 -9.34 10.15
N SER A 2 2.92 -8.48 10.94
CA SER A 2 2.12 -7.34 10.46
C SER A 2 2.64 -6.04 11.09
N PRO A 3 2.44 -4.88 10.45
CA PRO A 3 2.67 -3.59 11.09
C PRO A 3 1.83 -3.42 12.37
N ASP A 4 2.28 -2.54 13.27
CA ASP A 4 1.49 -2.12 14.42
C ASP A 4 0.52 -1.01 14.00
N PHE A 5 -0.78 -1.35 13.90
CA PHE A 5 -1.85 -0.42 13.58
C PHE A 5 -2.52 0.20 14.81
N SER A 6 -1.97 0.08 16.02
CA SER A 6 -2.54 0.67 17.23
C SER A 6 -2.74 2.19 17.15
N SER A 7 -1.93 2.86 16.32
CA SER A 7 -2.04 4.30 16.01
C SER A 7 -2.92 4.62 14.79
N GLY A 8 -3.66 3.63 14.27
CA GLY A 8 -4.59 3.72 13.15
C GLY A 8 -3.93 3.59 11.77
N LEU A 9 -2.93 4.43 11.48
CA LEU A 9 -2.26 4.46 10.17
C LEU A 9 -0.75 4.31 10.30
N VAL A 10 -0.17 3.50 9.41
CA VAL A 10 1.29 3.37 9.23
C VAL A 10 1.71 3.95 7.89
N PRO A 11 2.90 4.58 7.78
CA PRO A 11 3.43 5.01 6.49
C PRO A 11 3.91 3.79 5.69
N ALA A 12 3.62 3.80 4.39
CA ALA A 12 4.08 2.81 3.43
C ALA A 12 4.84 3.50 2.30
N VAL A 13 6.11 3.11 2.11
CA VAL A 13 6.95 3.60 1.02
C VAL A 13 6.93 2.58 -0.11
N VAL A 14 6.51 3.01 -1.29
CA VAL A 14 6.52 2.18 -2.49
C VAL A 14 7.82 2.40 -3.25
N GLN A 15 8.50 1.31 -3.56
CA GLN A 15 9.70 1.32 -4.39
C GLN A 15 9.47 0.49 -5.66
N ASN A 16 10.09 0.90 -6.76
CA ASN A 16 10.17 0.05 -7.94
C ASN A 16 11.07 -1.15 -7.63
N ALA A 17 10.54 -2.37 -7.82
CA ALA A 17 11.19 -3.61 -7.40
C ALA A 17 12.53 -3.89 -8.10
N GLU A 18 12.73 -3.39 -9.30
CA GLU A 18 13.96 -3.63 -10.09
C GLU A 18 15.04 -2.58 -9.82
N THR A 19 14.63 -1.32 -9.69
CA THR A 19 15.56 -0.17 -9.64
C THR A 19 15.78 0.36 -8.23
N GLY A 20 14.94 -0.01 -7.26
CA GLY A 20 14.95 0.55 -5.90
C GLY A 20 14.48 2.01 -5.83
N LYS A 21 14.05 2.61 -6.94
CA LYS A 21 13.58 4.00 -6.95
C LYS A 21 12.32 4.14 -6.09
N VAL A 22 12.33 5.06 -5.13
CA VAL A 22 11.12 5.46 -4.39
C VAL A 22 10.13 6.11 -5.35
N LEU A 23 8.92 5.55 -5.40
CA LEU A 23 7.84 6.01 -6.28
C LEU A 23 6.87 6.91 -5.54
N MET A 24 6.50 6.55 -4.31
CA MET A 24 5.57 7.31 -3.49
C MET A 24 5.62 6.91 -2.03
N LEU A 25 5.07 7.78 -1.18
CA LEU A 25 4.66 7.47 0.18
C LEU A 25 3.14 7.58 0.28
N ALA A 26 2.53 6.61 0.92
CA ALA A 26 1.11 6.62 1.29
C ALA A 26 0.96 6.08 2.72
N TYR A 27 -0.28 5.94 3.18
CA TYR A 27 -0.59 5.36 4.48
C TYR A 27 -1.43 4.11 4.31
N MET A 28 -1.30 3.19 5.24
CA MET A 28 -2.08 1.97 5.32
C MET A 28 -2.72 1.87 6.71
N ASP A 29 -3.97 1.44 6.76
CA ASP A 29 -4.63 0.84 7.91
C ASP A 29 -4.57 -0.70 7.81
N GLU A 30 -5.14 -1.39 8.80
CA GLU A 30 -5.17 -2.86 8.83
C GLU A 30 -5.95 -3.46 7.64
N GLU A 31 -7.02 -2.80 7.18
CA GLU A 31 -7.82 -3.27 6.04
C GLU A 31 -7.03 -3.20 4.72
N SER A 32 -6.39 -2.06 4.44
CA SER A 32 -5.56 -1.91 3.24
C SER A 32 -4.33 -2.82 3.26
N TRP A 33 -3.75 -3.10 4.43
CA TRP A 33 -2.70 -4.12 4.57
C TRP A 33 -3.20 -5.51 4.18
N THR A 34 -4.34 -5.91 4.74
CA THR A 34 -4.92 -7.23 4.48
C THR A 34 -5.25 -7.40 2.99
N LYS A 35 -5.91 -6.42 2.37
CA LYS A 35 -6.22 -6.44 0.93
C LYS A 35 -4.97 -6.42 0.05
N THR A 36 -3.91 -5.76 0.48
CA THR A 36 -2.63 -5.77 -0.24
C THR A 36 -2.05 -7.17 -0.32
N LEU A 37 -2.04 -7.90 0.80
CA LEU A 37 -1.56 -9.28 0.84
C LEU A 37 -2.46 -10.25 0.08
N GLU A 38 -3.78 -10.12 0.24
CA GLU A 38 -4.76 -11.02 -0.41
C GLU A 38 -4.79 -10.87 -1.93
N SER A 39 -4.74 -9.63 -2.43
CA SER A 39 -4.90 -9.35 -3.86
C SER A 39 -3.58 -9.30 -4.63
N GLY A 40 -2.44 -9.18 -3.95
CA GLY A 40 -1.15 -8.92 -4.59
C GLY A 40 -1.06 -7.55 -5.28
N ARG A 41 -2.00 -6.64 -5.01
CA ARG A 41 -2.04 -5.27 -5.56
C ARG A 41 -1.90 -4.26 -4.44
N ALA A 42 -1.34 -3.08 -4.70
CA ALA A 42 -1.16 -2.07 -3.67
C ALA A 42 -2.48 -1.39 -3.28
N TRP A 43 -2.89 -1.56 -2.01
CA TRP A 43 -4.00 -0.83 -1.39
C TRP A 43 -3.48 0.14 -0.33
N PHE A 44 -4.14 1.29 -0.22
CA PHE A 44 -3.79 2.32 0.75
C PHE A 44 -5.05 2.86 1.43
N HIS A 45 -4.85 3.62 2.50
CA HIS A 45 -5.89 4.37 3.17
C HIS A 45 -5.68 5.88 2.95
N SER A 46 -6.67 6.53 2.33
CA SER A 46 -6.74 7.99 2.19
C SER A 46 -7.66 8.57 3.25
N ARG A 47 -7.24 9.67 3.90
CA ARG A 47 -8.09 10.36 4.89
C ARG A 47 -9.40 10.89 4.31
N GLU A 48 -9.42 11.21 3.02
CA GLU A 48 -10.60 11.76 2.35
C GLU A 48 -11.43 10.67 1.66
N ARG A 49 -10.78 9.62 1.15
CA ARG A 49 -11.42 8.60 0.30
C ARG A 49 -11.62 7.26 1.00
N GLY A 50 -11.01 7.05 2.16
CA GLY A 50 -10.89 5.74 2.80
C GLY A 50 -10.01 4.79 2.01
N LEU A 51 -10.37 3.50 2.05
CA LEU A 51 -9.67 2.43 1.34
C LEU A 51 -9.60 2.69 -0.17
N TRP A 52 -8.41 2.52 -0.74
CA TRP A 52 -8.14 2.84 -2.14
C TRP A 52 -7.14 1.85 -2.77
N GLU A 53 -7.56 1.19 -3.85
CA GLU A 53 -6.66 0.43 -4.73
C GLU A 53 -5.92 1.38 -5.66
N LYS A 54 -4.58 1.39 -5.56
CA LYS A 54 -3.75 2.25 -6.39
C LYS A 54 -3.94 1.90 -7.87
N GLY A 55 -4.40 2.87 -8.63
CA GLY A 55 -4.56 2.73 -10.07
C GLY A 55 -5.94 2.29 -10.54
N ALA A 56 -6.88 1.99 -9.65
CA ALA A 56 -8.23 1.51 -10.02
C ALA A 56 -8.97 2.40 -11.03
N THR A 57 -8.74 3.73 -10.98
CA THR A 57 -9.32 4.67 -11.95
C THR A 57 -8.40 4.96 -13.14
N SER A 58 -7.09 5.05 -12.91
CA SER A 58 -6.13 5.50 -13.92
C SER A 58 -5.56 4.37 -14.78
N GLY A 59 -5.76 3.10 -14.43
CA GLY A 59 -5.07 1.95 -15.01
C GLY A 59 -3.62 1.76 -14.55
N ASN A 60 -2.98 2.79 -13.98
CA ASN A 60 -1.63 2.70 -13.39
C ASN A 60 -1.61 1.95 -12.04
N THR A 61 -1.84 0.63 -12.10
CA THR A 61 -1.81 -0.28 -10.95
C THR A 61 -0.39 -0.61 -10.51
N MET A 62 -0.26 -1.17 -9.31
CA MET A 62 1.03 -1.60 -8.75
C MET A 62 0.87 -3.00 -8.17
N GLU A 63 1.55 -3.97 -8.77
CA GLU A 63 1.66 -5.33 -8.25
C GLU A 63 2.71 -5.40 -7.14
N VAL A 64 2.45 -6.20 -6.14
CA VAL A 64 3.30 -6.37 -4.96
C VAL A 64 4.28 -7.51 -5.24
N VAL A 65 5.57 -7.19 -5.32
CA VAL A 65 6.65 -8.18 -5.46
C VAL A 65 7.16 -8.62 -4.09
N GLU A 66 7.32 -7.67 -3.17
CA GLU A 66 7.82 -7.92 -1.82
C GLU A 66 7.25 -6.87 -0.86
N VAL A 67 7.10 -7.24 0.40
CA VAL A 67 6.79 -6.32 1.49
C VAL A 67 7.81 -6.49 2.61
N ARG A 68 8.32 -5.37 3.13
CA ARG A 68 9.33 -5.32 4.21
C ARG A 68 8.80 -4.48 5.37
N LEU A 69 9.08 -4.90 6.61
CA LEU A 69 8.70 -4.23 7.86
C LEU A 69 9.93 -3.64 8.54
#